data_AF-A0A6C1SP76-F1
#
_entry.id   AF-A0A6C1SP76-F1
#
_cell.length_a   1.000
_cell.length_b   1.000
_cell.length_c   1.000
_cell.angle_alpha   90.00
_cell.angle_beta   90.00
_cell.angle_gamma   90.00
#
_symmetry.space_group_name_H-M   'P 1'
#
loop_
_entity.id
_entity.type
_entity.pdbx_description
1 polymer ?
#
loop_
_entity_poly.entity_id
_entity_poly.type
_entity_poly.pdbx_seq_one_letter_code
_entity_poly.pdbx_strand_id
1 'polypeptide(L)' 'MRINNNDEYRDALARADDLRGTGATVKSNQELADLMAAIEAYEARPDRPDVASGRPTPDPYGH' A
#
# COMPACT_ATOMS: atom_id res chain seq x y z
N MET A 1 9.39 -1.29 -6.41
CA MET A 1 9.43 0.16 -6.12
C MET A 1 9.58 0.36 -4.60
N ARG A 2 10.04 1.52 -4.09
CA ARG A 2 10.13 1.78 -2.63
C ARG A 2 9.55 3.15 -2.31
N ILE A 3 8.57 3.21 -1.41
CA ILE A 3 7.90 4.44 -0.99
C ILE A 3 8.57 4.94 0.30
N ASN A 4 9.02 6.20 0.32
CA ASN A 4 9.76 6.78 1.42
C ASN A 4 9.02 7.93 2.10
N ASN A 5 8.04 8.54 1.43
CA ASN A 5 7.28 9.68 1.95
C ASN A 5 5.77 9.58 1.61
N ASN A 6 4.99 10.52 2.16
CA ASN A 6 3.53 10.52 2.02
C ASN A 6 3.08 10.85 0.59
N ASP A 7 3.78 11.74 -0.13
CA ASP A 7 3.50 12.05 -1.53
C ASP A 7 3.67 10.82 -2.43
N GLU A 8 4.75 10.05 -2.26
CA GLU A 8 4.98 8.78 -2.98
C GLU A 8 3.91 7.73 -2.66
N TYR A 9 3.37 7.72 -1.43
CA TYR A 9 2.27 6.83 -1.05
C TYR A 9 0.96 7.21 -1.73
N ARG A 10 0.65 8.51 -1.78
CA ARG A 10 -0.56 9.02 -2.45
C ARG A 10 -0.50 8.80 -3.96
N ASP A 11 0.67 9.00 -4.56
CA ASP A 11 0.92 8.72 -5.98
C ASP A 11 0.77 7.22 -6.29
N ALA A 12 1.34 6.35 -5.44
CA ALA A 12 1.21 4.90 -5.60
C ALA A 12 -0.25 4.42 -5.51
N LEU A 13 -1.06 4.99 -4.60
CA LEU A 13 -2.49 4.71 -4.50
C LEU A 13 -3.25 5.15 -5.76
N ALA A 14 -2.98 6.36 -6.27
CA ALA A 14 -3.62 6.87 -7.48
C ALA A 14 -3.27 6.02 -8.71
N ARG A 15 -2.01 5.60 -8.84
CA ARG A 15 -1.57 4.68 -9.91
C ARG A 15 -2.23 3.31 -9.81
N ALA A 16 -2.35 2.76 -8.59
CA ALA A 16 -3.00 1.48 -8.39
C ALA A 16 -4.49 1.52 -8.78
N ASP A 17 -5.18 2.63 -8.47
CA ASP A 17 -6.59 2.84 -8.86
C ASP A 17 -6.74 2.98 -10.39
N ASP A 18 -5.87 3.77 -11.02
CA ASP A 18 -5.83 3.94 -12.47
C ASP A 18 -5.57 2.62 -13.20
N LEU A 19 -4.60 1.82 -12.76
CA LEU A 19 -4.30 0.49 -13.30
C LEU A 19 -5.47 -0.48 -13.16
N ARG A 20 -6.31 -0.29 -12.13
CA ARG A 20 -7.52 -1.09 -11.92
C ARG A 20 -8.66 -0.65 -12.84
N GLY A 21 -8.76 0.64 -13.15
CA GLY A 21 -9.79 1.23 -14.02
C GLY A 21 -9.50 1.13 -15.52
N THR A 22 -8.24 1.14 -15.94
CA THR A 22 -7.83 1.14 -17.36
C THR A 22 -7.89 -0.24 -18.05
N GLY A 23 -8.20 -1.29 -17.29
CA GLY A 23 -8.32 -2.66 -17.80
C GLY A 23 -7.06 -3.48 -17.54
N ALA A 24 -7.23 -4.59 -16.81
CA ALA A 24 -6.14 -5.44 -16.36
C ALA A 24 -5.44 -6.16 -17.51
N THR A 25 -4.32 -5.62 -17.98
CA THR A 25 -3.34 -6.39 -18.78
C THR A 25 -2.39 -7.13 -17.84
N VAL A 26 -1.73 -8.20 -18.32
CA VAL A 26 -0.73 -8.93 -17.51
C VAL A 26 0.38 -8.01 -17.00
N LYS A 27 0.76 -6.99 -17.78
CA LYS A 27 1.69 -5.94 -17.34
C LYS A 27 1.10 -5.07 -16.23
N SER A 28 -0.15 -4.63 -16.39
CA SER A 28 -0.86 -3.85 -15.37
C SER A 28 -0.98 -4.61 -14.05
N ASN A 29 -1.22 -5.93 -14.09
CA ASN A 29 -1.28 -6.75 -12.88
C ASN A 29 0.06 -6.86 -12.15
N GLN A 30 1.17 -7.00 -12.89
CA GLN A 30 2.49 -7.07 -12.29
C GLN A 30 2.88 -5.73 -11.64
N GLU A 31 2.55 -4.62 -12.31
CA GLU A 31 2.79 -3.27 -11.79
C GLU A 31 1.89 -2.95 -10.59
N LEU A 32 0.62 -3.36 -10.64
CA LEU A 32 -0.31 -3.28 -9.51
C LEU A 32 0.22 -4.06 -8.29
N ALA A 33 0.75 -5.27 -8.51
CA ALA A 33 1.31 -6.09 -7.44
C ALA A 33 2.56 -5.45 -6.82
N ASP A 34 3.45 -4.86 -7.62
CA ASP A 34 4.63 -4.14 -7.11
C ASP A 34 4.23 -2.87 -6.33
N LEU A 35 3.23 -2.13 -6.81
CA LEU A 35 2.67 -0.96 -6.12
C LEU A 35 2.04 -1.33 -4.79
N MET A 36 1.19 -2.37 -4.76
CA MET A 36 0.58 -2.87 -3.53
C MET A 36 1.63 -3.33 -2.51
N ALA A 37 2.66 -4.06 -2.95
CA ALA A 37 3.74 -4.50 -2.08
C ALA A 37 4.53 -3.31 -1.52
N ALA A 38 4.77 -2.26 -2.32
CA ALA A 38 5.45 -1.06 -1.87
C ALA A 38 4.61 -0.24 -0.87
N ILE A 39 3.29 -0.16 -1.07
CA ILE A 39 2.32 0.47 -0.16
C ILE A 39 2.33 -0.27 1.18
N GLU A 40 2.15 -1.59 1.16
CA GLU A 40 2.15 -2.44 2.36
C GLU A 40 3.49 -2.37 3.09
N ALA A 41 4.62 -2.42 2.37
CA ALA A 41 5.94 -2.32 2.97
C ALA A 41 6.20 -0.95 3.59
N TYR A 42 5.66 0.13 3.02
CA TYR A 42 5.69 1.43 3.67
C TYR A 42 4.82 1.36 4.93
N GLU A 43 3.62 0.74 4.90
CA GLU A 43 2.63 0.75 6.02
C GLU A 43 3.10 -0.08 7.21
N ALA A 44 3.81 -1.18 6.93
CA ALA A 44 4.41 -2.05 7.92
C ALA A 44 5.65 -1.43 8.61
N ARG A 45 6.12 -0.24 8.21
CA ARG A 45 7.26 0.41 8.88
C ARG A 45 6.84 0.92 10.27
N PRO A 46 7.53 0.50 11.34
CA PRO A 46 7.19 0.88 12.72
C PRO A 46 7.43 2.37 13.03
N ASP A 47 8.18 3.09 12.18
CA ASP A 47 8.53 4.52 12.34
C ASP A 47 7.60 5.47 11.56
N ARG A 48 6.44 5.00 11.07
CA ARG A 48 5.46 5.93 10.50
C ARG A 48 4.72 6.69 11.62
N PRO A 49 4.42 7.99 11.44
CA PRO A 49 3.39 8.63 12.23
C PRO A 49 2.09 7.87 11.99
N ASP A 50 1.55 7.34 13.07
CA ASP A 50 0.33 6.55 13.18
C ASP A 50 -0.79 7.15 12.31
N VAL A 51 -0.91 6.68 11.06
CA VAL A 51 -2.12 6.82 10.27
C VAL A 51 -2.96 5.58 10.54
N ALA A 52 -3.30 5.37 11.82
CA ALA A 52 -4.31 4.42 12.23
C ALA A 52 -5.66 4.86 11.65
N SER A 53 -5.95 4.42 10.43
CA SER A 53 -7.32 4.19 9.99
C SER A 53 -7.55 2.68 9.92
N GLY A 54 -7.78 2.11 11.11
CA GLY A 54 -8.83 1.10 11.26
C GLY A 54 -8.57 -0.31 10.76
N ARG A 55 -7.34 -0.81 10.70
CA ARG A 55 -7.14 -2.28 10.76
C ARG A 55 -6.96 -2.67 12.23
N PRO A 56 -7.90 -3.40 12.86
CA PRO A 56 -7.62 -4.00 14.14
C PRO A 56 -6.45 -4.97 13.95
N THR A 57 -5.28 -4.61 14.47
CA THR A 57 -4.23 -5.59 14.71
C THR A 57 -4.82 -6.63 15.66
N PRO A 58 -4.87 -7.93 15.30
CA PRO A 58 -5.30 -8.94 16.23
C PRO A 58 -4.31 -8.96 17.40
N ASP A 59 -4.81 -8.65 18.60
CA ASP A 59 -4.02 -8.62 19.81
C ASP A 59 -3.54 -10.05 20.14
N PRO A 60 -2.22 -10.32 20.21
CA PRO A 60 -1.70 -11.65 20.48
C PRO A 60 -1.78 -12.06 21.97
N TYR A 61 -2.25 -11.17 22.86
CA TYR A 61 -2.38 -11.43 24.29
C TYR A 61 -3.78 -11.06 24.80
N GLY A 62 -4.83 -11.55 24.10
CA GLY A 62 -6.19 -11.58 24.64
C GLY A 62 -6.21 -12.32 25.99
N HIS A 63 -6.29 -11.53 27.06
CA HIS A 63 -6.37 -11.96 28.45
C HIS A 63 -7.64 -12.76 28.76
#